data_AF-A0A1S9M140-F1
#
_entry.id   AF-A0A1S9M140-F1
#
_cell.length_a   1.000
_cell.length_b   1.000
_cell.length_c   1.000
_cell.angle_alpha   90.00
_cell.angle_beta   90.00
_cell.angle_gamma   90.00
#
_symmetry.space_group_name_H-M   'P 1'
#
loop_
_entity.id
_entity.type
_entity.pdbx_description
1 polymer ?
#
loop_
_entity_poly.entity_id
_entity_poly.type
_entity_poly.pdbx_seq_one_letter_code
_entity_poly.pdbx_strand_id
1 'polypeptide(L)'
;MNITTFWNYTNIKILTGASLLGCASGIIGIIMIFRKQCLLGDTIAHTILPGIVVMYLMTQKTNEWVLWIGAFISSIMAIGLIELIKKYSSLPIDAILSLILSSLFGLGNILISLAQKISANNKIAVLEKFILGQIALISYNNVIYITIVTIVTGIIIIILWKEFKIFIFDPIFTRSIGFNIKLINFILNILLISIIIISLKLMGVVLTSSFITLPGIISLKFSNKLNINAILSAIITAIVSLIGIFISYQIPNIPTGPIIIIITDILIIATLLLAPKKSLITKYIKQKKYLKNLKKFKSLINIHLKNKCSEDLNLEKFLFQQKYLICINKQIMITSKGKKVIQKLINKEC
;
A
#
# COMPACT_ATOMS: atom_id res chain seq x y z
N MET A 1 35.27 1.35 2.51
CA MET A 1 34.95 -0.03 2.94
C MET A 1 34.41 -0.77 1.72
N ASN A 2 35.11 -1.83 1.29
CA ASN A 2 35.05 -2.36 -0.09
C ASN A 2 33.72 -3.05 -0.44
N ILE A 3 33.25 -2.87 -1.67
CA ILE A 3 32.07 -3.57 -2.24
C ILE A 3 32.22 -5.10 -2.17
N THR A 4 33.47 -5.61 -2.15
CA THR A 4 33.76 -7.03 -2.02
C THR A 4 33.44 -7.61 -0.64
N THR A 5 33.47 -6.81 0.44
CA THR A 5 33.10 -7.29 1.79
C THR A 5 31.60 -7.28 2.05
N PHE A 6 30.80 -6.68 1.16
CA PHE A 6 29.34 -6.69 1.25
C PHE A 6 28.77 -8.10 0.99
N TRP A 7 29.40 -8.88 0.11
CA TRP A 7 28.99 -10.22 -0.28
C TRP A 7 29.36 -11.31 0.76
N ASN A 8 29.26 -10.97 2.03
CA ASN A 8 29.40 -11.93 3.13
C ASN A 8 28.17 -12.84 3.22
N TYR A 9 28.37 -14.08 3.67
CA TYR A 9 27.32 -15.09 3.81
C TYR A 9 26.09 -14.59 4.60
N THR A 10 26.31 -13.81 5.65
CA THR A 10 25.22 -13.21 6.46
C THR A 10 24.37 -12.24 5.66
N ASN A 11 24.97 -11.36 4.87
CA ASN A 11 24.24 -10.37 4.08
C ASN A 11 23.48 -11.02 2.92
N ILE A 12 24.07 -12.03 2.28
CA ILE A 12 23.42 -12.78 1.19
C ILE A 12 22.16 -13.51 1.71
N LYS A 13 22.24 -14.13 2.89
CA LYS A 13 21.08 -14.76 3.55
C LYS A 13 19.96 -13.76 3.83
N ILE A 14 20.31 -12.59 4.37
CA ILE A 14 19.33 -11.55 4.69
C ILE A 14 18.72 -10.97 3.41
N LEU A 15 19.54 -10.73 2.38
CA LEU A 15 19.11 -10.19 1.09
C LEU A 15 18.16 -11.14 0.37
N THR A 16 18.49 -12.43 0.31
CA THR A 16 17.64 -13.45 -0.31
C THR A 16 16.30 -13.55 0.42
N GLY A 17 16.31 -13.64 1.76
CA GLY A 17 15.08 -13.68 2.55
C GLY A 17 14.22 -12.41 2.38
N ALA A 18 14.82 -11.23 2.50
CA ALA A 18 14.09 -9.96 2.40
C ALA A 18 13.55 -9.68 0.99
N SER A 19 14.32 -10.02 -0.06
CA SER A 19 13.87 -9.82 -1.44
C SER A 19 12.74 -10.78 -1.83
N LEU A 20 12.86 -12.06 -1.48
CA LEU A 20 11.81 -13.06 -1.70
C LEU A 20 10.52 -12.68 -0.97
N LEU A 21 10.62 -12.41 0.33
CA LEU A 21 9.50 -11.94 1.13
C LEU A 21 8.89 -10.66 0.53
N GLY A 22 9.74 -9.70 0.13
CA GLY A 22 9.34 -8.45 -0.50
C GLY A 22 8.53 -8.64 -1.78
N CYS A 23 8.96 -9.57 -2.64
CA CYS A 23 8.22 -9.88 -3.85
C CYS A 23 6.79 -10.37 -3.54
N ALA A 24 6.64 -11.31 -2.59
CA ALA A 24 5.33 -11.81 -2.21
C ALA A 24 4.48 -10.75 -1.48
N SER A 25 5.07 -9.99 -0.56
CA SER A 25 4.38 -8.93 0.18
C SER A 25 3.90 -7.82 -0.75
N GLY A 26 4.70 -7.43 -1.75
CA GLY A 26 4.33 -6.43 -2.75
C GLY A 26 3.16 -6.87 -3.62
N ILE A 27 3.13 -8.14 -4.04
CA ILE A 27 2.02 -8.69 -4.84
C ILE A 27 0.73 -8.76 -4.01
N ILE A 28 0.79 -9.24 -2.76
CA ILE A 28 -0.39 -9.25 -1.89
C ILE A 28 -0.83 -7.82 -1.57
N GLY A 29 0.12 -6.92 -1.32
CA GLY A 29 -0.12 -5.51 -1.06
C GLY A 29 -0.94 -4.83 -2.14
N ILE A 30 -0.58 -5.02 -3.43
CA ILE A 30 -1.35 -4.44 -4.52
C ILE A 30 -2.78 -4.99 -4.59
N ILE A 31 -2.97 -6.29 -4.35
CA ILE A 31 -4.28 -6.94 -4.30
C ILE A 31 -5.11 -6.30 -3.16
N MET A 32 -4.53 -6.11 -1.98
CA MET A 32 -5.23 -5.51 -0.83
C MET A 32 -5.64 -4.06 -1.10
N ILE A 33 -4.78 -3.30 -1.79
CA ILE A 33 -5.08 -1.90 -2.13
C ILE A 33 -6.26 -1.81 -3.09
N PHE A 34 -6.31 -2.64 -4.14
CA PHE A 34 -7.46 -2.63 -5.05
C PHE A 34 -8.75 -3.09 -4.37
N ARG A 35 -8.67 -3.92 -3.33
CA ARG A 35 -9.81 -4.30 -2.48
C ARG A 35 -10.23 -3.23 -1.47
N LYS A 36 -9.53 -2.08 -1.40
CA LYS A 36 -9.73 -1.04 -0.38
C LYS A 36 -9.55 -1.57 1.05
N GLN A 37 -8.62 -2.50 1.23
CA GLN A 37 -8.34 -3.17 2.51
C GLN A 37 -6.87 -3.04 2.91
N CYS A 38 -6.26 -1.86 2.69
CA CYS A 38 -4.85 -1.63 3.02
C CYS A 38 -4.54 -1.80 4.51
N LEU A 39 -5.47 -1.37 5.38
CA LEU A 39 -5.33 -1.43 6.85
C LEU A 39 -5.52 -2.83 7.43
N LEU A 40 -5.99 -3.79 6.61
CA LEU A 40 -6.24 -5.15 7.07
C LEU A 40 -4.92 -5.86 7.44
N GLY A 41 -3.84 -5.59 6.70
CA GLY A 41 -2.52 -6.11 7.04
C GLY A 41 -1.98 -5.58 8.37
N ASP A 42 -2.20 -4.29 8.64
CA ASP A 42 -1.83 -3.64 9.91
C ASP A 42 -2.61 -4.21 11.09
N THR A 43 -3.92 -4.36 10.92
CA THR A 43 -4.80 -4.99 11.91
C THR A 43 -4.32 -6.40 12.23
N ILE A 44 -4.06 -7.22 11.21
CA ILE A 44 -3.61 -8.60 11.44
C ILE A 44 -2.27 -8.63 12.18
N ALA A 45 -1.29 -7.81 11.77
CA ALA A 45 0.05 -7.78 12.38
C ALA A 45 0.01 -7.60 13.91
N HIS A 46 -0.86 -6.72 14.40
CA HIS A 46 -1.02 -6.46 15.82
C HIS A 46 -1.94 -7.45 16.55
N THR A 47 -2.93 -8.03 15.85
CA THR A 47 -3.81 -9.06 16.43
C THR A 47 -3.14 -10.43 16.58
N ILE A 48 -1.98 -10.62 15.96
CA ILE A 48 -1.14 -11.82 16.14
C ILE A 48 -0.56 -11.89 17.57
N LEU A 49 -0.25 -10.74 18.17
CA LEU A 49 0.45 -10.63 19.45
C LEU A 49 -0.21 -11.44 20.59
N PRO A 50 -1.52 -11.31 20.89
CA PRO A 50 -2.15 -12.12 21.93
C PRO A 50 -2.03 -13.63 21.66
N GLY A 51 -2.13 -14.08 20.40
CA GLY A 51 -1.96 -15.48 20.03
C GLY A 51 -0.57 -16.05 20.33
N ILE A 52 0.47 -15.29 20.00
CA ILE A 52 1.86 -15.66 20.30
C ILE A 52 2.04 -15.84 21.81
N VAL A 53 1.52 -14.90 22.60
CA VAL A 53 1.70 -14.88 24.05
C VAL A 53 0.90 -15.99 24.74
N VAL A 54 -0.35 -16.22 24.33
CA VAL A 54 -1.17 -17.33 24.85
C VAL A 54 -0.48 -18.67 24.58
N MET A 55 -0.01 -18.88 23.34
CA MET A 55 0.66 -20.13 22.99
C MET A 55 1.97 -20.32 23.76
N TYR A 56 2.71 -19.23 24.00
CA TYR A 56 3.88 -19.25 24.87
C TYR A 56 3.52 -19.60 26.32
N LEU A 57 2.47 -19.00 26.89
CA LEU A 57 2.02 -19.28 28.25
C LEU A 57 1.59 -20.74 28.43
N MET A 58 0.93 -21.32 27.43
CA MET A 58 0.49 -22.73 27.47
C MET A 58 1.64 -23.72 27.31
N THR A 59 2.60 -23.45 26.43
CA THR A 59 3.65 -24.42 26.10
C THR A 59 4.97 -24.19 26.83
N GLN A 60 5.21 -22.98 27.32
CA GLN A 60 6.48 -22.48 27.88
C GLN A 60 7.68 -22.65 26.92
N LYS A 61 7.42 -22.90 25.63
CA LYS A 61 8.42 -23.11 24.59
C LYS A 61 8.52 -21.86 23.71
N THR A 62 9.74 -21.44 23.40
CA THR A 62 10.04 -20.32 22.48
C THR A 62 10.34 -20.81 21.07
N ASN A 63 9.90 -22.03 20.71
CA ASN A 63 10.10 -22.58 19.38
C ASN A 63 9.25 -21.81 18.37
N GLU A 64 9.86 -21.41 17.25
CA GLU A 64 9.24 -20.55 16.23
C GLU A 64 7.94 -21.14 15.69
N TRP A 65 7.95 -22.44 15.37
CA TRP A 65 6.77 -23.18 14.91
C TRP A 65 5.59 -23.08 15.87
N VAL A 66 5.85 -23.16 17.18
CA VAL A 66 4.82 -23.09 18.21
C VAL A 66 4.23 -21.69 18.24
N LEU A 67 5.08 -20.66 18.22
CA LEU A 67 4.63 -19.26 18.21
C LEU A 67 3.84 -18.92 16.94
N TRP A 68 4.23 -19.47 15.77
CA TRP A 68 3.50 -19.28 14.51
C TRP A 68 2.11 -19.89 14.53
N ILE A 69 1.92 -21.05 15.18
CA ILE A 69 0.60 -21.65 15.34
C ILE A 69 -0.30 -20.73 16.17
N GLY A 70 0.20 -20.20 17.29
CA GLY A 70 -0.52 -19.22 18.11
C GLY A 70 -0.89 -17.96 17.34
N ALA A 71 0.06 -17.42 16.58
CA ALA A 71 -0.15 -16.27 15.69
C ALA A 71 -1.25 -16.52 14.65
N PHE A 72 -1.23 -17.70 14.02
CA PHE A 72 -2.17 -18.07 12.97
C PHE A 72 -3.60 -18.22 13.51
N ILE A 73 -3.75 -18.89 14.66
CA ILE A 73 -5.05 -19.07 15.33
C ILE A 73 -5.65 -17.71 15.71
N SER A 74 -4.85 -16.83 16.33
CA SER A 74 -5.32 -15.50 16.72
C SER A 74 -5.71 -14.64 15.52
N SER A 75 -4.95 -14.73 14.42
CA SER A 75 -5.27 -14.00 13.18
C SER A 75 -6.58 -14.45 12.55
N ILE A 76 -6.82 -15.77 12.49
CA ILE A 76 -8.08 -16.33 11.96
C ILE A 76 -9.24 -15.90 12.85
N MET A 77 -9.08 -15.97 14.16
CA MET A 77 -10.08 -15.51 15.12
C MET A 77 -10.38 -14.01 14.93
N ALA A 78 -9.36 -13.18 14.76
CA ALA A 78 -9.52 -11.75 14.49
C ALA A 78 -10.28 -11.48 13.18
N ILE A 79 -9.96 -12.18 12.09
CA ILE A 79 -10.71 -12.07 10.83
C ILE A 79 -12.16 -12.51 10.99
N GLY A 80 -12.41 -13.61 11.71
CA GLY A 80 -13.76 -14.06 12.03
C GLY A 80 -14.55 -12.99 12.78
N LEU A 81 -13.94 -12.33 13.77
CA LEU A 81 -14.54 -11.20 14.49
C LEU A 81 -14.79 -10.00 13.56
N ILE A 82 -13.83 -9.65 12.69
CA ILE A 82 -14.02 -8.57 11.69
C ILE A 82 -15.23 -8.87 10.81
N GLU A 83 -15.35 -10.10 10.30
CA GLU A 83 -16.46 -10.50 9.42
C GLU A 83 -17.80 -10.54 10.16
N LEU A 84 -17.82 -10.98 11.43
CA LEU A 84 -19.01 -10.98 12.27
C LEU A 84 -19.51 -9.56 12.55
N ILE A 85 -18.63 -8.66 12.99
CA ILE A 85 -18.99 -7.26 13.26
C ILE A 85 -19.45 -6.60 11.97
N LYS A 86 -18.77 -6.85 10.84
CA LYS A 86 -19.17 -6.33 9.53
C LYS A 86 -20.55 -6.82 9.09
N LYS A 87 -20.94 -8.04 9.47
CA LYS A 87 -22.25 -8.62 9.12
C LYS A 87 -23.38 -8.03 9.97
N TYR A 88 -23.14 -7.77 11.25
CA TYR A 88 -24.18 -7.36 12.20
C TYR A 88 -24.20 -5.86 12.54
N SER A 89 -23.18 -5.09 12.13
CA SER A 89 -23.11 -3.64 12.38
C SER A 89 -22.98 -2.84 11.09
N SER A 90 -23.49 -1.60 11.12
CA SER A 90 -23.40 -0.64 10.00
C SER A 90 -22.14 0.23 10.06
N LEU A 91 -21.09 -0.23 10.76
CA LEU A 91 -19.86 0.54 10.93
C LEU A 91 -19.00 0.52 9.66
N PRO A 92 -18.25 1.60 9.36
CA PRO A 92 -17.29 1.57 8.27
C PRO A 92 -16.19 0.55 8.56
N ILE A 93 -15.69 -0.12 7.51
CA ILE A 93 -14.69 -1.19 7.63
C ILE A 93 -13.45 -0.72 8.40
N ASP A 94 -12.99 0.50 8.16
CA ASP A 94 -11.82 1.07 8.83
C ASP A 94 -12.02 1.24 10.35
N ALA A 95 -13.24 1.50 10.82
CA ALA A 95 -13.57 1.56 12.25
C ALA A 95 -13.62 0.16 12.89
N ILE A 96 -14.10 -0.85 12.16
CA ILE A 96 -14.08 -2.24 12.63
C ILE A 96 -12.64 -2.72 12.78
N LEU A 97 -11.80 -2.41 11.78
CA LEU A 97 -10.38 -2.74 11.79
C LEU A 97 -9.67 -2.08 12.99
N SER A 98 -9.86 -0.77 13.23
CA SER A 98 -9.22 -0.07 14.35
C SER A 98 -9.71 -0.56 15.72
N LEU A 99 -10.99 -0.93 15.85
CA LEU A 99 -11.56 -1.49 17.07
C LEU A 99 -10.93 -2.85 17.42
N ILE A 100 -10.82 -3.74 16.45
CA ILE A 100 -10.23 -5.07 16.65
C ILE A 100 -8.72 -4.97 16.88
N LEU A 101 -8.05 -4.09 16.13
CA LEU A 101 -6.64 -3.76 16.32
C LEU A 101 -6.36 -3.34 17.77
N SER A 102 -7.04 -2.30 18.25
CA SER A 102 -6.81 -1.72 19.58
C SER A 102 -7.13 -2.72 20.71
N SER A 103 -8.24 -3.43 20.61
CA SER A 103 -8.68 -4.40 21.63
C SER A 103 -7.73 -5.59 21.76
N LEU A 104 -7.38 -6.26 20.65
CA LEU A 104 -6.49 -7.43 20.68
C LEU A 104 -5.04 -7.05 20.96
N PHE A 105 -4.58 -5.89 20.48
CA PHE A 105 -3.24 -5.40 20.82
C PHE A 105 -3.14 -5.07 22.32
N GLY A 106 -4.15 -4.39 22.89
CA GLY A 106 -4.23 -4.13 24.32
C GLY A 106 -4.27 -5.41 25.16
N LEU A 107 -5.11 -6.38 24.78
CA LEU A 107 -5.16 -7.70 25.40
C LEU A 107 -3.81 -8.41 25.35
N GLY A 108 -3.15 -8.38 24.19
CA GLY A 108 -1.84 -8.97 24.02
C GLY A 108 -0.78 -8.33 24.91
N ASN A 109 -0.78 -7.00 25.07
CA ASN A 109 0.14 -6.31 25.99
C ASN A 109 -0.11 -6.67 27.46
N ILE A 110 -1.38 -6.81 27.87
CA ILE A 110 -1.74 -7.31 29.21
C ILE A 110 -1.19 -8.72 29.39
N LEU A 111 -1.36 -9.60 28.41
CA LEU A 111 -0.85 -10.96 28.44
C LEU A 111 0.69 -11.00 28.53
N ILE A 112 1.41 -10.11 27.83
CA ILE A 112 2.87 -9.97 27.98
C ILE A 112 3.21 -9.61 29.42
N SER A 113 2.53 -8.61 30.00
CA SER A 113 2.79 -8.17 31.38
C SER A 113 2.52 -9.28 32.40
N LEU A 114 1.47 -10.09 32.18
CA LEU A 114 1.20 -11.28 33.00
C LEU A 114 2.28 -12.35 32.83
N ALA A 115 2.70 -12.62 31.58
CA ALA A 115 3.79 -13.55 31.30
C ALA A 115 5.11 -13.14 31.96
N GLN A 116 5.40 -11.84 32.02
CA GLN A 116 6.57 -11.29 32.73
C GLN A 116 6.55 -11.58 34.22
N LYS A 117 5.39 -11.48 34.87
CA LYS A 117 5.24 -11.77 36.30
C LYS A 117 5.33 -13.27 36.62
N ILE A 118 4.79 -14.11 35.75
CA ILE A 118 4.73 -15.57 35.96
C ILE A 118 6.07 -16.23 35.65
N SER A 119 6.78 -15.76 34.63
CA SER A 119 8.00 -16.38 34.13
C SER A 119 9.22 -15.55 34.52
N ALA A 120 9.87 -15.88 35.64
CA ALA A 120 11.07 -15.22 36.16
C ALA A 120 12.35 -15.33 35.28
N ASN A 121 12.21 -15.77 34.02
CA ASN A 121 13.33 -16.12 33.13
C ASN A 121 13.49 -15.12 31.98
N ASN A 122 14.74 -14.91 31.54
CA ASN A 122 15.20 -14.13 30.37
C ASN A 122 14.52 -14.48 29.01
N LYS A 123 13.57 -15.41 28.98
CA LYS A 123 12.83 -15.86 27.80
C LYS A 123 11.80 -14.83 27.31
N ILE A 124 11.32 -13.90 28.16
CA ILE A 124 10.41 -12.84 27.69
C ILE A 124 11.11 -11.83 26.78
N ALA A 125 12.37 -11.51 27.06
CA ALA A 125 13.17 -10.65 26.18
C ALA A 125 13.32 -11.25 24.76
N VAL A 126 13.23 -12.58 24.63
CA VAL A 126 13.21 -13.27 23.33
C VAL A 126 11.88 -13.03 22.61
N LEU A 127 10.76 -12.99 23.34
CA LEU A 127 9.43 -12.71 22.78
C LEU A 127 9.34 -11.25 22.29
N GLU A 128 9.84 -10.30 23.08
CA GLU A 128 9.89 -8.88 22.69
C GLU A 128 10.77 -8.67 21.47
N LYS A 129 11.96 -9.30 21.43
CA LYS A 129 12.83 -9.29 20.25
C LYS A 129 12.20 -9.94 19.02
N PHE A 130 11.39 -10.97 19.21
CA PHE A 130 10.64 -11.60 18.12
C PHE A 130 9.57 -10.66 17.55
N ILE A 131 8.84 -9.96 18.42
CA ILE A 131 7.78 -9.01 18.04
C ILE A 131 8.35 -7.76 17.37
N LEU A 132 9.45 -7.21 17.89
CA LEU A 132 10.11 -6.02 17.35
C LEU A 132 10.88 -6.29 16.06
N GLY A 133 11.13 -7.56 15.73
CA GLY A 133 11.91 -7.97 14.55
C GLY A 133 13.41 -7.81 14.79
N GLN A 134 14.19 -8.86 14.47
CA GLN A 134 15.64 -8.81 14.62
C GLN A 134 16.34 -9.54 13.48
N ILE A 135 16.49 -8.82 12.36
CA ILE A 135 17.07 -9.33 11.11
C ILE A 135 18.51 -9.81 11.28
N ALA A 136 19.27 -9.18 12.19
CA ALA A 136 20.65 -9.55 12.47
C ALA A 136 20.82 -10.98 13.02
N LEU A 137 19.76 -11.58 13.58
CA LEU A 137 19.76 -12.93 14.17
C LEU A 137 19.07 -13.98 13.28
N ILE A 138 18.93 -13.73 11.98
CA ILE A 138 18.29 -14.69 11.08
C ILE A 138 19.17 -15.93 10.88
N SER A 139 18.63 -17.06 11.32
CA SER A 139 19.19 -18.39 11.11
C SER A 139 18.94 -18.87 9.68
N TYR A 140 19.70 -19.87 9.23
CA TYR A 140 19.51 -20.49 7.92
C TYR A 140 18.12 -21.11 7.76
N ASN A 141 17.59 -21.75 8.81
CA ASN A 141 16.26 -22.35 8.80
C ASN A 141 15.16 -21.32 8.53
N ASN A 142 15.31 -20.10 9.04
CA ASN A 142 14.32 -19.04 8.83
C ASN A 142 14.25 -18.64 7.36
N VAL A 143 15.41 -18.57 6.67
CA VAL A 143 15.46 -18.28 5.23
C VAL A 143 14.77 -19.39 4.44
N ILE A 144 14.95 -20.65 4.83
CA ILE A 144 14.22 -21.78 4.22
C ILE A 144 12.70 -21.58 4.40
N TYR A 145 12.24 -21.27 5.61
CA TYR A 145 10.82 -21.08 5.88
C TYR A 145 10.24 -19.89 5.10
N ILE A 146 10.95 -18.76 5.04
CA ILE A 146 10.58 -17.61 4.21
C ILE A 146 10.48 -18.03 2.74
N THR A 147 11.45 -18.80 2.25
CA THR A 147 11.50 -19.24 0.85
C THR A 147 10.32 -20.16 0.53
N ILE A 148 10.02 -21.14 1.39
CA ILE A 148 8.88 -22.06 1.22
C ILE A 148 7.57 -21.28 1.22
N VAL A 149 7.33 -20.41 2.21
CA VAL A 149 6.09 -19.63 2.29
C VAL A 149 5.95 -18.68 1.10
N THR A 150 7.04 -18.03 0.69
CA THR A 150 7.05 -17.14 -0.50
C THR A 150 6.72 -17.90 -1.78
N ILE A 151 7.31 -19.08 -1.97
CA ILE A 151 7.07 -19.90 -3.17
C ILE A 151 5.63 -20.41 -3.17
N VAL A 152 5.14 -20.95 -2.05
CA VAL A 152 3.76 -21.45 -1.92
C VAL A 152 2.75 -20.32 -2.16
N THR A 153 2.95 -19.17 -1.54
CA THR A 153 2.07 -18.00 -1.74
C THR A 153 2.11 -17.50 -3.18
N GLY A 154 3.30 -17.41 -3.78
CA GLY A 154 3.47 -17.04 -5.18
C GLY A 154 2.77 -18.01 -6.15
N ILE A 155 2.92 -19.32 -5.94
CA ILE A 155 2.27 -20.36 -6.76
C ILE A 155 0.75 -20.24 -6.66
N ILE A 156 0.20 -20.11 -5.45
CA ILE A 156 -1.25 -19.98 -5.26
C ILE A 156 -1.75 -18.71 -5.95
N ILE A 157 -1.03 -17.58 -5.85
CA ILE A 157 -1.39 -16.34 -6.51
C ILE A 157 -1.35 -16.47 -8.04
N ILE A 158 -0.36 -17.18 -8.60
CA ILE A 158 -0.24 -17.40 -10.04
C ILE A 158 -1.40 -18.28 -10.54
N ILE A 159 -1.69 -19.38 -9.83
CA ILE A 159 -2.76 -20.31 -10.19
C ILE A 159 -4.12 -19.60 -10.12
N LEU A 160 -4.38 -18.88 -9.03
CA LEU A 160 -5.65 -18.18 -8.77
C LEU A 160 -5.67 -16.74 -9.30
N TRP A 161 -4.75 -16.38 -10.21
CA TRP A 161 -4.61 -15.00 -10.67
C TRP A 161 -5.87 -14.47 -11.36
N LYS A 162 -6.53 -15.33 -12.14
CA LYS A 162 -7.73 -14.97 -12.90
C LYS A 162 -8.91 -14.74 -11.96
N GLU A 163 -9.04 -15.60 -10.96
CA GLU A 163 -10.06 -15.61 -9.94
C GLU A 163 -9.92 -14.38 -9.04
N PHE A 164 -8.72 -14.10 -8.54
CA PHE A 164 -8.46 -12.88 -7.77
C PHE A 164 -8.75 -11.62 -8.59
N LYS A 165 -8.35 -11.59 -9.87
CA LYS A 165 -8.59 -10.43 -10.72
C LYS A 165 -10.09 -10.15 -10.88
N ILE A 166 -10.90 -11.15 -11.22
CA ILE A 166 -12.36 -10.97 -11.37
C ILE A 166 -12.97 -10.58 -10.01
N PHE A 167 -12.58 -11.25 -8.93
CA PHE A 167 -13.08 -11.01 -7.58
C PHE A 167 -12.84 -9.57 -7.09
N ILE A 168 -11.68 -9.00 -7.39
CA ILE A 168 -11.30 -7.64 -6.98
C ILE A 168 -12.12 -6.57 -7.72
N PHE A 169 -12.38 -6.77 -9.01
CA PHE A 169 -13.06 -5.76 -9.83
C PHE A 169 -14.58 -5.87 -9.78
N ASP A 170 -15.13 -7.09 -9.73
CA ASP A 170 -16.56 -7.32 -9.64
C ASP A 170 -16.88 -8.61 -8.85
N PRO A 171 -17.15 -8.49 -7.54
CA PRO A 171 -17.52 -9.65 -6.73
C PRO A 171 -18.88 -10.22 -7.12
N ILE A 172 -19.81 -9.41 -7.66
CA ILE A 172 -21.15 -9.86 -8.05
C ILE A 172 -21.05 -10.74 -9.30
N PHE A 173 -20.29 -10.29 -10.30
CA PHE A 173 -20.00 -11.07 -11.50
C PHE A 173 -19.20 -12.34 -11.19
N THR A 174 -18.26 -12.26 -10.23
CA THR A 174 -17.54 -13.45 -9.76
C THR A 174 -18.50 -14.51 -9.23
N ARG A 175 -19.54 -14.10 -8.49
CA ARG A 175 -20.58 -15.02 -7.98
C ARG A 175 -21.46 -15.57 -9.09
N SER A 176 -21.80 -14.78 -10.11
CA SER A 176 -22.69 -15.23 -11.19
C SER A 176 -22.04 -16.27 -12.10
N ILE A 177 -20.71 -16.27 -12.23
CA ILE A 177 -19.95 -17.31 -12.95
C ILE A 177 -19.75 -18.59 -12.11
N GLY A 178 -20.25 -18.62 -10.86
CA GLY A 178 -20.24 -19.82 -10.01
C GLY A 178 -19.07 -19.91 -9.03
N PHE A 179 -18.22 -18.88 -8.92
CA PHE A 179 -17.17 -18.86 -7.91
C PHE A 179 -17.71 -18.55 -6.52
N ASN A 180 -17.20 -19.27 -5.51
CA ASN A 180 -17.51 -18.99 -4.12
C ASN A 180 -16.65 -17.82 -3.59
N ILE A 181 -17.25 -16.63 -3.53
CA ILE A 181 -16.61 -15.41 -2.98
C ILE A 181 -16.00 -15.66 -1.60
N LYS A 182 -16.69 -16.39 -0.71
CA LYS A 182 -16.21 -16.62 0.66
C LYS A 182 -14.91 -17.41 0.65
N LEU A 183 -14.82 -18.42 -0.22
CA LEU A 183 -13.61 -19.22 -0.37
C LEU A 183 -12.44 -18.39 -0.91
N ILE A 184 -12.66 -17.58 -1.95
CA ILE A 184 -11.61 -16.71 -2.52
C ILE A 184 -11.11 -15.71 -1.48
N ASN A 185 -12.03 -15.09 -0.73
CA ASN A 185 -11.69 -14.18 0.36
C ASN A 185 -10.88 -14.89 1.46
N PHE A 186 -11.30 -16.10 1.84
CA PHE A 186 -10.63 -16.90 2.86
C PHE A 186 -9.20 -17.29 2.43
N ILE A 187 -9.01 -17.75 1.18
CA ILE A 187 -7.68 -18.07 0.64
C ILE A 187 -6.79 -16.84 0.67
N LEU A 188 -7.28 -15.70 0.18
CA LEU A 188 -6.54 -14.45 0.17
C LEU A 188 -6.15 -13.99 1.58
N ASN A 189 -7.05 -14.13 2.55
CA ASN A 189 -6.78 -13.82 3.95
C ASN A 189 -5.71 -14.77 4.53
N ILE A 190 -5.78 -16.08 4.25
CA ILE A 190 -4.74 -17.03 4.67
C ILE A 190 -3.37 -16.63 4.11
N LEU A 191 -3.30 -16.34 2.81
CA LEU A 191 -2.06 -15.92 2.17
C LEU A 191 -1.47 -14.68 2.84
N LEU A 192 -2.32 -13.68 3.14
CA LEU A 192 -1.91 -12.47 3.84
C LEU A 192 -1.40 -12.78 5.24
N ILE A 193 -2.12 -13.58 6.05
CA ILE A 193 -1.69 -13.99 7.38
C ILE A 193 -0.35 -14.71 7.33
N SER A 194 -0.16 -15.66 6.40
CA SER A 194 1.09 -16.40 6.24
C SER A 194 2.26 -15.47 5.92
N ILE A 195 2.08 -14.48 5.05
CA ILE A 195 3.12 -13.48 4.77
C ILE A 195 3.40 -12.64 6.01
N ILE A 196 2.38 -12.18 6.72
CA ILE A 196 2.58 -11.35 7.92
C ILE A 196 3.39 -12.13 8.96
N ILE A 197 2.97 -13.35 9.32
CA ILE A 197 3.65 -14.18 10.33
C ILE A 197 5.12 -14.40 9.98
N ILE A 198 5.42 -14.78 8.73
CA ILE A 198 6.80 -15.06 8.32
C ILE A 198 7.63 -13.77 8.21
N SER A 199 6.98 -12.65 7.90
CA SER A 199 7.62 -11.33 7.85
C SER A 199 7.91 -10.72 9.22
N LEU A 200 7.23 -11.15 10.30
CA LEU A 200 7.44 -10.62 11.65
C LEU A 200 8.89 -10.70 12.10
N LYS A 201 9.57 -11.80 11.80
CA LYS A 201 10.96 -11.98 12.23
C LYS A 201 11.95 -11.08 11.50
N LEU A 202 11.63 -10.76 10.23
CA LEU A 202 12.36 -9.83 9.41
C LEU A 202 12.01 -8.40 9.82
N MET A 203 10.79 -7.94 9.58
CA MET A 203 10.48 -6.52 9.70
C MET A 203 10.03 -6.12 11.12
N GLY A 204 9.43 -7.04 11.89
CA GLY A 204 8.76 -6.72 13.15
C GLY A 204 7.33 -6.24 12.95
N VAL A 205 6.47 -6.43 13.94
CA VAL A 205 5.00 -6.23 13.83
C VAL A 205 4.64 -4.93 13.13
N VAL A 206 5.16 -3.80 13.60
CA VAL A 206 4.79 -2.46 13.09
C VAL A 206 5.25 -2.25 11.65
N LEU A 207 6.44 -2.74 11.28
CA LEU A 207 7.02 -2.47 9.96
C LEU A 207 6.49 -3.42 8.88
N THR A 208 5.95 -4.58 9.27
CA THR A 208 5.36 -5.53 8.29
C THR A 208 4.20 -4.93 7.51
N SER A 209 3.36 -4.10 8.14
CA SER A 209 2.20 -3.49 7.48
C SER A 209 2.63 -2.48 6.42
N SER A 210 3.63 -1.65 6.74
CA SER A 210 4.30 -0.74 5.80
C SER A 210 4.96 -1.50 4.66
N PHE A 211 5.68 -2.59 4.96
CA PHE A 211 6.39 -3.39 3.95
C PHE A 211 5.46 -4.04 2.92
N ILE A 212 4.22 -4.36 3.31
CA ILE A 212 3.18 -4.89 2.41
C ILE A 212 2.54 -3.77 1.58
N THR A 213 2.17 -2.66 2.22
CA THR A 213 1.28 -1.64 1.60
C THR A 213 2.02 -0.59 0.76
N LEU A 214 3.13 -0.06 1.26
CA LEU A 214 3.86 1.06 0.64
C LEU A 214 4.31 0.78 -0.80
N PRO A 215 4.93 -0.37 -1.13
CA PRO A 215 5.39 -0.66 -2.49
C PRO A 215 4.26 -0.71 -3.51
N GLY A 216 3.09 -1.22 -3.09
CA GLY A 216 1.89 -1.23 -3.90
C GLY A 216 1.39 0.18 -4.22
N ILE A 217 1.44 1.10 -3.25
CA ILE A 217 1.07 2.52 -3.44
C ILE A 217 2.00 3.19 -4.46
N ILE A 218 3.32 2.93 -4.38
CA ILE A 218 4.29 3.44 -5.35
C ILE A 218 3.92 2.96 -6.75
N SER A 219 3.64 1.66 -6.90
CA SER A 219 3.35 1.07 -8.22
C SER A 219 2.13 1.67 -8.93
N LEU A 220 1.09 2.03 -8.18
CA LEU A 220 -0.14 2.65 -8.68
C LEU A 220 0.06 4.03 -9.31
N LYS A 221 1.20 4.68 -9.05
CA LYS A 221 1.56 5.96 -9.64
C LYS A 221 2.15 5.81 -11.05
N PHE A 222 2.72 4.66 -11.37
CA PHE A 222 3.36 4.39 -12.65
C PHE A 222 2.41 3.76 -13.67
N SER A 223 1.52 2.84 -13.26
CA SER A 223 0.62 2.14 -14.17
C SER A 223 -0.82 1.99 -13.62
N ASN A 224 -1.76 1.82 -14.55
CA ASN A 224 -3.18 1.58 -14.27
C ASN A 224 -3.58 0.10 -14.47
N LYS A 225 -2.65 -0.77 -14.89
CA LYS A 225 -2.93 -2.19 -15.12
C LYS A 225 -2.49 -3.00 -13.90
N LEU A 226 -3.41 -3.81 -13.33
CA LEU A 226 -3.16 -4.61 -12.13
C LEU A 226 -1.93 -5.54 -12.28
N ASN A 227 -1.82 -6.27 -13.39
CA ASN A 227 -0.67 -7.15 -13.66
C ASN A 227 0.67 -6.40 -13.65
N ILE A 228 0.72 -5.22 -14.26
CA ILE A 228 1.94 -4.41 -14.28
C ILE A 228 2.26 -3.91 -12.87
N ASN A 229 1.25 -3.47 -12.12
CA ASN A 229 1.45 -2.96 -10.77
C ASN A 229 1.93 -4.05 -9.81
N ALA A 230 1.47 -5.29 -9.95
CA ALA A 230 1.96 -6.41 -9.13
C ALA A 230 3.45 -6.69 -9.36
N ILE A 231 3.86 -6.78 -10.62
CA ILE A 231 5.27 -6.99 -10.99
C ILE A 231 6.12 -5.80 -10.54
N LEU A 232 5.65 -4.57 -10.78
CA LEU A 232 6.38 -3.37 -10.40
C LEU A 232 6.52 -3.25 -8.88
N SER A 233 5.47 -3.57 -8.13
CA SER A 233 5.50 -3.59 -6.67
C SER A 233 6.56 -4.57 -6.16
N ALA A 234 6.59 -5.80 -6.70
CA ALA A 234 7.59 -6.80 -6.34
C ALA A 234 9.03 -6.34 -6.63
N ILE A 235 9.26 -5.73 -7.81
CA ILE A 235 10.56 -5.18 -8.20
C ILE A 235 10.98 -4.04 -7.26
N ILE A 236 10.05 -3.13 -6.92
CA ILE A 236 10.32 -2.01 -6.01
C ILE A 236 10.74 -2.54 -4.64
N THR A 237 10.03 -3.51 -4.08
CA THR A 237 10.42 -4.14 -2.80
C THR A 237 11.80 -4.78 -2.85
N ALA A 238 12.13 -5.50 -3.92
CA ALA A 238 13.44 -6.12 -4.06
C ALA A 238 14.57 -5.08 -4.10
N ILE A 239 14.37 -3.99 -4.85
CA ILE A 239 15.33 -2.89 -4.96
C ILE A 239 15.48 -2.18 -3.61
N VAL A 240 14.38 -1.83 -2.95
CA VAL A 240 14.42 -1.13 -1.66
C VAL A 240 15.04 -1.99 -0.57
N SER A 241 14.77 -3.30 -0.57
CA SER A 241 15.41 -4.25 0.34
C SER A 241 16.92 -4.31 0.12
N LEU A 242 17.37 -4.35 -1.14
CA LEU A 242 18.79 -4.34 -1.48
C LEU A 242 19.48 -3.06 -1.00
N ILE A 243 18.90 -1.90 -1.31
CA ILE A 243 19.44 -0.60 -0.90
C ILE A 243 19.46 -0.48 0.63
N GLY A 244 18.40 -0.91 1.31
CA GLY A 244 18.32 -0.84 2.77
C GLY A 244 19.33 -1.72 3.49
N ILE A 245 19.56 -2.94 3.00
CA ILE A 245 20.59 -3.83 3.53
C ILE A 245 21.98 -3.25 3.28
N PHE A 246 22.21 -2.67 2.10
CA PHE A 246 23.47 -2.03 1.75
C PHE A 246 23.79 -0.85 2.68
N ILE A 247 22.82 0.03 2.92
CA ILE A 247 22.99 1.18 3.83
C ILE A 247 23.19 0.70 5.27
N SER A 248 22.41 -0.28 5.72
CA SER A 248 22.54 -0.85 7.07
C SER A 248 23.89 -1.53 7.31
N TYR A 249 24.51 -2.07 6.27
CA TYR A 249 25.84 -2.67 6.37
C TYR A 249 26.94 -1.60 6.50
N GLN A 250 26.74 -0.42 5.91
CA GLN A 250 27.72 0.67 5.97
C GLN A 250 27.72 1.37 7.33
N ILE A 251 26.57 1.45 8.01
CA ILE A 251 26.44 2.17 9.27
C ILE A 251 26.32 1.17 10.42
N PRO A 252 27.30 1.11 11.34
CA PRO A 252 27.28 0.15 12.44
C PRO A 252 26.08 0.40 13.38
N ASN A 253 25.53 -0.68 13.93
CA ASN A 253 24.46 -0.70 14.93
C ASN A 253 23.09 -0.14 14.49
N ILE A 254 22.83 0.03 13.19
CA ILE A 254 21.48 0.40 12.72
C ILE A 254 20.68 -0.86 12.35
N PRO A 255 19.41 -0.98 12.80
CA PRO A 255 18.54 -2.08 12.41
C PRO A 255 18.12 -1.97 10.92
N THR A 256 18.30 -3.05 10.17
CA THR A 256 18.01 -3.14 8.72
C THR A 256 16.53 -2.89 8.38
N GLY A 257 15.59 -3.37 9.20
CA GLY A 257 14.15 -3.32 8.92
C GLY A 257 13.61 -1.89 8.87
N PRO A 258 13.83 -1.08 9.92
CA PRO A 258 13.51 0.35 9.90
C PRO A 258 14.15 1.10 8.73
N ILE A 259 15.41 0.81 8.38
CA ILE A 259 16.08 1.46 7.24
C ILE A 259 15.32 1.19 5.93
N ILE A 260 14.94 -0.07 5.68
CA ILE A 260 14.18 -0.46 4.48
C ILE A 260 12.88 0.35 4.39
N ILE A 261 12.14 0.49 5.48
CA ILE A 261 10.89 1.26 5.51
C ILE A 261 11.13 2.75 5.28
N ILE A 262 12.13 3.36 5.95
CA ILE A 262 12.48 4.77 5.75
C ILE A 262 12.81 5.06 4.27
N ILE A 263 13.56 4.17 3.62
CA ILE A 263 13.87 4.30 2.18
C ILE A 263 12.58 4.19 1.36
N THR A 264 11.68 3.28 1.72
CA THR A 264 10.38 3.12 1.05
C THR A 264 9.53 4.39 1.19
N ASP A 265 9.51 5.01 2.37
CA ASP A 265 8.80 6.26 2.64
C ASP A 265 9.36 7.43 1.85
N ILE A 266 10.69 7.57 1.80
CA ILE A 266 11.37 8.57 0.97
C ILE A 266 10.99 8.36 -0.51
N LEU A 267 10.98 7.11 -0.98
CA LEU A 267 10.61 6.77 -2.35
C LEU A 267 9.14 7.11 -2.64
N ILE A 268 8.23 6.89 -1.69
CA ILE A 268 6.82 7.32 -1.80
C ILE A 268 6.71 8.83 -1.91
N ILE A 269 7.36 9.57 -1.02
CA ILE A 269 7.30 11.03 -1.04
C ILE A 269 7.86 11.56 -2.37
N ALA A 270 8.99 11.03 -2.83
CA ALA A 270 9.57 11.37 -4.12
C ALA A 270 8.61 11.06 -5.28
N THR A 271 7.98 9.89 -5.28
CA THR A 271 7.03 9.49 -6.35
C THR A 271 5.74 10.30 -6.31
N LEU A 272 5.23 10.70 -5.14
CA LEU A 272 4.07 11.57 -5.01
C LEU A 272 4.32 12.97 -5.59
N LEU A 273 5.55 13.48 -5.41
CA LEU A 273 5.97 14.77 -5.94
C LEU A 273 6.28 14.72 -7.44
N LEU A 274 6.94 13.66 -7.92
CA LEU A 274 7.52 13.58 -9.27
C LEU A 274 6.72 12.74 -10.27
N ALA A 275 5.71 11.97 -9.85
CA ALA A 275 5.00 11.04 -10.75
C ALA A 275 4.43 11.71 -12.02
N PRO A 276 4.73 11.18 -13.22
CA PRO A 276 4.48 11.87 -14.48
C PRO A 276 2.99 12.08 -14.82
N LYS A 277 2.11 11.17 -14.38
CA LYS A 277 0.68 11.21 -14.71
C LYS A 277 -0.22 11.72 -13.58
N LYS A 278 0.21 11.60 -12.33
CA LYS A 278 -0.61 11.82 -11.13
C LYS A 278 0.07 12.65 -10.02
N SER A 279 1.20 13.32 -10.30
CA SER A 279 1.88 14.12 -9.28
C SER A 279 1.06 15.34 -8.85
N LEU A 280 1.29 15.74 -7.61
CA LEU A 280 0.76 16.99 -7.06
C LEU A 280 1.29 18.19 -7.84
N ILE A 281 2.56 18.17 -8.25
CA ILE A 281 3.20 19.25 -9.00
C ILE A 281 2.56 19.39 -10.40
N THR A 282 2.39 18.29 -11.14
CA THR A 282 1.74 18.36 -12.46
C THR A 282 0.29 18.80 -12.36
N LYS A 283 -0.46 18.37 -11.33
CA LYS A 283 -1.82 18.87 -11.07
C LYS A 283 -1.83 20.36 -10.77
N TYR A 284 -0.96 20.83 -9.88
CA TYR A 284 -0.85 22.24 -9.52
C TYR A 284 -0.47 23.14 -10.71
N ILE A 285 0.51 22.72 -11.52
CA ILE A 285 0.92 23.46 -12.73
C ILE A 285 -0.23 23.49 -13.75
N LYS A 286 -0.91 22.36 -13.99
CA LYS A 286 -2.07 22.30 -14.89
C LYS A 286 -3.21 23.20 -14.40
N GLN A 287 -3.50 23.20 -13.10
CA GLN A 287 -4.53 24.03 -12.49
C GLN A 287 -4.18 25.52 -12.57
N LYS A 288 -2.93 25.91 -12.27
CA LYS A 288 -2.49 27.31 -12.39
C LYS A 288 -2.54 27.79 -13.85
N LYS A 289 -2.16 26.94 -14.81
CA LYS A 289 -2.28 27.22 -16.25
C LYS A 289 -3.75 27.34 -16.69
N TYR A 290 -4.62 26.47 -16.16
CA TYR A 290 -6.07 26.53 -16.39
C TYR A 290 -6.67 27.83 -15.86
N LEU A 291 -6.41 28.21 -14.61
CA LEU A 291 -6.88 29.47 -14.02
C LEU A 291 -6.36 30.70 -14.77
N LYS A 292 -5.09 30.68 -15.22
CA LYS A 292 -4.53 31.77 -16.05
C LYS A 292 -5.26 31.88 -17.40
N ASN A 293 -5.58 30.74 -18.03
CA ASN A 293 -6.35 30.71 -19.27
C ASN A 293 -7.80 31.18 -19.05
N LEU A 294 -8.45 30.80 -17.95
CA LEU A 294 -9.79 31.27 -17.62
C LEU A 294 -9.82 32.78 -17.42
N LYS A 295 -8.87 33.37 -16.70
CA LYS A 295 -8.76 34.83 -16.57
C LYS A 295 -8.56 35.50 -17.94
N LYS A 296 -7.68 34.95 -18.77
CA LYS A 296 -7.37 35.48 -20.12
C LYS A 296 -8.55 35.40 -21.10
N PHE A 297 -9.44 34.41 -20.97
CA PHE A 297 -10.59 34.24 -21.86
C PHE A 297 -11.93 34.58 -21.17
N LYS A 298 -11.90 35.23 -20.00
CA LYS A 298 -13.10 35.54 -19.19
C LYS A 298 -14.12 36.38 -19.97
N SER A 299 -13.68 37.42 -20.65
CA SER A 299 -14.54 38.29 -21.46
C SER A 299 -15.18 37.52 -22.62
N LEU A 300 -14.42 36.66 -23.28
CA LEU A 300 -14.90 35.81 -24.37
C LEU A 300 -15.93 34.77 -23.90
N ILE A 301 -15.77 34.22 -22.70
CA ILE A 301 -16.74 33.31 -22.06
C ILE A 301 -18.03 34.06 -21.68
N ASN A 302 -17.91 35.26 -21.12
CA ASN A 302 -19.08 36.08 -20.76
C ASN A 302 -19.94 36.45 -21.98
N ILE A 303 -19.32 36.80 -23.10
CA ILE A 303 -20.02 37.10 -24.37
C ILE A 303 -20.77 35.86 -24.87
N HIS A 304 -20.16 34.68 -24.75
CA HIS A 304 -20.79 33.42 -25.16
C HIS A 304 -21.99 33.04 -24.29
N LEU A 305 -21.93 33.25 -22.98
CA LEU A 305 -22.97 32.84 -22.04
C LEU A 305 -24.16 33.81 -21.96
N LYS A 306 -23.91 35.13 -22.02
CA LYS A 306 -24.98 36.13 -21.83
C LYS A 306 -25.72 36.50 -23.12
N ASN A 307 -25.24 36.10 -24.30
CA ASN A 307 -25.75 36.54 -25.61
C ASN A 307 -25.93 38.07 -25.74
N LYS A 308 -25.34 38.85 -24.83
CA LYS A 308 -25.40 40.31 -24.79
C LYS A 308 -24.00 40.84 -25.03
N CYS A 309 -23.86 41.66 -26.07
CA CYS A 309 -22.67 42.46 -26.26
C CYS A 309 -22.56 43.42 -25.07
N SER A 310 -21.60 43.17 -24.18
CA SER A 310 -21.29 44.11 -23.10
C SER A 310 -20.65 45.35 -23.72
N GLU A 311 -21.19 46.53 -23.43
CA GLU A 311 -20.68 47.85 -23.81
C GLU A 311 -19.37 48.23 -23.12
N ASP A 312 -18.72 47.30 -22.40
CA ASP A 312 -17.39 47.49 -21.84
C ASP A 312 -16.36 47.64 -22.96
N LEU A 313 -16.08 48.89 -23.33
CA LEU A 313 -15.11 49.32 -24.34
C LEU A 313 -13.65 48.91 -24.07
N ASN A 314 -13.35 48.30 -22.93
CA ASN A 314 -12.07 47.65 -22.65
C ASN A 314 -12.09 46.16 -23.01
N LEU A 315 -12.71 45.81 -24.14
CA LEU A 315 -12.52 44.51 -24.75
C LEU A 315 -11.05 44.34 -25.10
N GLU A 316 -10.42 43.33 -24.51
CA GLU A 316 -9.00 43.06 -24.71
C GLU A 316 -8.67 43.00 -26.20
N LYS A 317 -7.91 43.99 -26.71
CA LYS A 317 -7.48 44.11 -28.12
C LYS A 317 -6.93 42.79 -28.67
N PHE A 318 -6.33 41.99 -27.79
CA PHE A 318 -5.87 40.63 -28.03
C PHE A 318 -6.93 39.69 -28.66
N LEU A 319 -8.19 39.76 -28.25
CA LEU A 319 -9.25 38.86 -28.74
C LEU A 319 -9.64 39.15 -30.20
N PHE A 320 -9.58 40.42 -30.59
CA PHE A 320 -9.79 40.87 -31.98
C PHE A 320 -8.54 40.62 -32.84
N GLN A 321 -7.34 40.92 -32.33
CA GLN A 321 -6.08 40.66 -33.04
C GLN A 321 -5.88 39.18 -33.37
N GLN A 322 -6.29 38.28 -32.48
CA GLN A 322 -6.19 36.83 -32.70
C GLN A 322 -7.40 36.22 -33.44
N LYS A 323 -8.34 37.05 -33.92
CA LYS A 323 -9.54 36.63 -34.66
C LYS A 323 -10.44 35.65 -33.87
N TYR A 324 -10.56 35.80 -32.55
CA TYR A 324 -11.55 35.05 -31.78
C TYR A 324 -12.93 35.71 -31.79
N LEU A 325 -12.96 37.04 -31.97
CA LEU A 325 -14.14 37.86 -32.16
C LEU A 325 -14.00 38.63 -33.49
N ILE A 326 -15.08 38.77 -34.24
CA ILE A 326 -15.18 39.62 -35.43
C ILE A 326 -16.35 40.57 -35.23
N CYS A 327 -16.16 41.85 -35.53
CA CYS A 327 -17.26 42.81 -35.62
C CYS A 327 -17.79 42.84 -37.06
N ILE A 328 -19.07 42.49 -37.25
CA ILE A 328 -19.79 42.65 -38.53
C ILE A 328 -21.01 43.51 -38.23
N ASN A 329 -21.21 44.63 -38.94
CA ASN A 329 -22.35 45.54 -38.77
C ASN A 329 -22.64 45.94 -37.31
N LYS A 330 -21.61 46.39 -36.57
CA LYS A 330 -21.67 46.73 -35.13
C LYS A 330 -22.07 45.59 -34.18
N GLN A 331 -22.22 44.35 -34.67
CA GLN A 331 -22.46 43.16 -33.85
C GLN A 331 -21.17 42.34 -33.71
N ILE A 332 -20.84 41.94 -32.47
CA ILE A 332 -19.68 41.10 -32.17
C ILE A 332 -20.09 39.64 -32.33
N MET A 333 -19.54 38.97 -33.35
CA MET A 333 -19.72 37.53 -33.55
C MET A 333 -18.49 36.73 -33.12
N ILE A 334 -18.72 35.63 -32.42
CA ILE A 334 -17.68 34.67 -32.04
C ILE A 334 -17.33 33.80 -33.25
N THR A 335 -16.05 33.73 -33.60
CA THR A 335 -15.58 32.90 -34.71
C THR A 335 -15.59 31.40 -34.37
N SER A 336 -15.49 30.54 -35.39
CA SER A 336 -15.29 29.09 -35.21
C SER A 336 -14.03 28.78 -34.38
N LYS A 337 -12.99 29.62 -34.45
CA LYS A 337 -11.79 29.55 -33.60
C LYS A 337 -12.11 29.91 -32.14
N GLY A 338 -12.87 30.98 -31.89
CA GLY A 338 -13.32 31.37 -30.56
C GLY A 338 -14.17 30.28 -29.89
N LYS A 339 -15.15 29.72 -30.62
CA LYS A 339 -15.98 28.61 -30.15
C LYS A 339 -15.15 27.37 -29.79
N LYS A 340 -14.16 26.99 -30.59
CA LYS A 340 -13.24 25.86 -30.28
C LYS A 340 -12.42 26.09 -29.00
N VAL A 341 -12.00 27.33 -28.72
CA VAL A 341 -11.27 27.67 -27.49
C VAL A 341 -12.19 27.57 -26.27
N ILE A 342 -13.41 28.11 -26.38
CA ILE A 342 -14.44 28.01 -25.33
C ILE A 342 -14.75 26.53 -25.04
N GLN A 343 -15.02 25.75 -26.08
CA GLN A 343 -15.36 24.32 -25.93
C GLN A 343 -14.20 23.52 -25.31
N LYS A 344 -12.94 23.87 -25.60
CA LYS A 344 -11.76 23.29 -24.93
C LYS A 344 -11.59 23.70 -23.47
N LEU A 345 -12.10 24.87 -23.07
CA LEU A 345 -12.05 25.37 -21.70
C LEU A 345 -13.21 24.80 -20.86
N ILE A 346 -14.41 24.69 -21.44
CA ILE A 346 -15.62 24.17 -20.80
C ILE A 346 -15.58 22.62 -20.70
N ASN A 347 -15.24 21.90 -21.77
CA ASN A 347 -15.27 20.42 -21.77
C ASN A 347 -14.09 19.77 -21.03
N LYS A 348 -13.18 20.54 -20.42
CA LYS A 348 -12.07 20.01 -19.63
C LYS A 348 -12.44 19.71 -18.16
N GLU A 349 -13.71 19.85 -17.82
CA GLU A 349 -14.27 19.51 -16.50
C GLU A 349 -14.85 18.08 -16.41
N CYS A 350 -14.41 17.14 -17.25
CA CYS A 350 -14.67 15.70 -17.06
C CYS A 350 -13.38 14.88 -17.03
#